data_AF-A0A3C1WXU4-F1
#
_entry.id   AF-A0A3C1WXU4-F1
#
_cell.length_a   1.000
_cell.length_b   1.000
_cell.length_c   1.000
_cell.angle_alpha   90.00
_cell.angle_beta   90.00
_cell.angle_gamma   90.00
#
_symmetry.space_group_name_H-M   'P 1'
#
loop_
_entity.id
_entity.type
_entity.pdbx_description
1 polymer ?
#
loop_
_entity_poly.entity_id
_entity_poly.type
_entity_poly.pdbx_seq_one_letter_code
_entity_poly.pdbx_strand_id
1 'polypeptide(L)' 'SGNLIGKPACVFTSSGSHHGGNESTLLSMQLPLLHLGMVIVGVPYSVPELSSTKTGGTPYGPSHVAGESNK' A
#
# COMPACT_ATOMS: atom_id res chain seq x y z
N SER A 1 -27.46 1.46 -0.31
CA SER A 1 -26.38 0.51 0.06
C SER A 1 -25.20 1.29 0.61
N GLY A 2 -24.66 0.87 1.77
CA GLY A 2 -23.59 1.58 2.49
C GLY A 2 -22.83 0.67 3.47
N ASN A 3 -22.80 -0.64 3.21
CA ASN A 3 -22.27 -1.65 4.14
C ASN A 3 -20.75 -1.51 4.41
N LEU A 4 -20.05 -0.68 3.63
CA LEU A 4 -18.61 -0.46 3.77
C LEU A 4 -18.26 0.88 4.42
N ILE A 5 -19.26 1.75 4.64
CA ILE A 5 -19.04 3.06 5.25
C ILE A 5 -18.45 2.87 6.66
N GLY A 6 -17.37 3.59 6.95
CA GLY A 6 -16.68 3.56 8.24
C GLY A 6 -15.84 2.30 8.48
N LYS A 7 -15.85 1.31 7.56
CA LYS A 7 -15.00 0.12 7.70
C LYS A 7 -13.55 0.47 7.35
N PRO A 8 -12.57 -0.03 8.11
CA PRO A 8 -11.16 0.18 7.78
C PRO A 8 -10.79 -0.56 6.49
N ALA A 9 -9.90 0.02 5.70
CA ALA A 9 -9.32 -0.59 4.53
C ALA A 9 -7.81 -0.33 4.46
N CYS A 10 -7.05 -1.34 4.05
CA CYS A 10 -5.63 -1.21 3.71
C CYS A 10 -5.38 -1.83 2.34
N VAL A 11 -4.26 -1.47 1.73
CA VAL A 11 -3.85 -1.95 0.40
C VAL A 11 -2.41 -2.43 0.46
N PHE A 12 -2.06 -3.39 -0.39
CA PHE A 12 -0.71 -3.91 -0.55
C PHE A 12 -0.43 -4.15 -2.05
N THR A 13 0.85 -4.17 -2.43
CA THR A 13 1.24 -4.37 -3.84
C THR A 13 2.56 -5.13 -3.97
N SER A 14 2.88 -5.55 -5.20
CA SER A 14 4.19 -6.08 -5.59
C SER A 14 4.57 -5.49 -6.94
N SER A 15 5.84 -5.21 -7.15
CA SER A 15 6.36 -4.67 -8.41
C SER A 15 7.67 -5.35 -8.82
N GLY A 16 8.01 -5.26 -10.10
CA GLY A 16 9.25 -5.82 -10.64
C GLY A 16 10.50 -5.00 -10.33
N SER A 17 10.37 -3.74 -9.91
CA SER A 17 11.51 -2.85 -9.65
C SER A 17 11.19 -1.82 -8.55
N HIS A 18 12.22 -1.22 -7.94
CA HIS A 18 12.04 -0.27 -6.83
C HIS A 18 11.11 0.91 -7.14
N HIS A 19 11.12 1.41 -8.38
CA HIS A 19 10.27 2.52 -8.82
C HIS A 19 9.17 2.06 -9.79
N GLY A 20 8.87 0.77 -9.83
CA GLY A 20 7.89 0.15 -10.72
C GLY A 20 6.43 0.32 -10.29
N GLY A 21 6.11 1.35 -9.51
CA GLY A 21 4.74 1.64 -9.08
C GLY A 21 4.37 1.20 -7.65
N ASN A 22 5.35 0.93 -6.79
CA ASN A 22 5.11 0.56 -5.38
C ASN A 22 4.16 1.55 -4.66
N GLU A 23 4.26 2.84 -4.93
CA GLU A 23 3.42 3.88 -4.30
C GLU A 23 2.18 4.20 -5.13
N SER A 24 2.33 4.39 -6.45
CA SER A 24 1.23 4.83 -7.33
C SER A 24 0.11 3.80 -7.44
N THR A 25 0.44 2.50 -7.43
CA THR A 25 -0.57 1.44 -7.39
C THR A 25 -1.38 1.52 -6.10
N LEU A 26 -0.74 1.70 -4.94
CA LEU A 26 -1.45 1.82 -3.66
C LEU A 26 -2.34 3.07 -3.60
N LEU A 27 -1.83 4.21 -4.05
CA LEU A 27 -2.61 5.46 -4.10
C LEU A 27 -3.84 5.33 -5.01
N SER A 28 -3.69 4.74 -6.20
CA SER A 28 -4.82 4.56 -7.12
C SER A 28 -5.84 3.55 -6.59
N MET A 29 -5.42 2.51 -5.88
CA MET A 29 -6.31 1.55 -5.22
C MET A 29 -7.10 2.17 -4.06
N GLN A 30 -6.63 3.25 -3.43
CA GLN A 30 -7.36 3.93 -2.36
C GLN A 30 -8.58 4.71 -2.87
N LEU A 31 -8.54 5.20 -4.12
CA LEU A 31 -9.63 5.99 -4.71
C LEU A 31 -11.00 5.28 -4.67
N PRO A 32 -11.16 4.02 -5.15
CA PRO A 32 -12.44 3.32 -5.05
C PRO A 32 -12.87 3.05 -3.60
N LEU A 33 -11.93 2.84 -2.67
CA LEU A 33 -12.23 2.60 -1.26
C LEU A 33 -12.80 3.86 -0.58
N LEU A 34 -12.29 5.04 -0.95
CA LEU A 34 -12.82 6.33 -0.52
C LEU A 34 -14.24 6.54 -1.04
N HIS A 35 -14.54 6.21 -2.30
CA HIS A 35 -15.90 6.25 -2.85
C HIS A 35 -16.88 5.34 -2.10
N LEU A 36 -16.40 4.24 -1.52
CA LEU A 36 -17.19 3.31 -0.70
C LEU A 36 -17.40 3.80 0.75
N GLY A 37 -16.80 4.94 1.12
CA GLY A 37 -16.87 5.53 2.46
C GLY A 37 -15.99 4.82 3.49
N MET A 38 -14.96 4.10 3.04
CA MET A 38 -14.04 3.38 3.93
C MET A 38 -12.99 4.31 4.54
N VAL A 39 -12.46 3.90 5.70
CA VAL A 39 -11.37 4.60 6.39
C VAL A 39 -10.04 3.98 5.97
N ILE A 40 -9.19 4.75 5.29
CA ILE A 40 -7.88 4.27 4.83
C ILE A 40 -6.91 4.17 6.01
N VAL A 41 -6.27 3.00 6.13
CA VAL A 41 -5.23 2.71 7.13
C VAL A 41 -3.92 2.40 6.41
N GLY A 42 -2.95 3.31 6.55
CA GLY A 42 -1.58 3.16 6.03
C GLY A 42 -0.58 2.67 7.09
N VAL A 43 0.71 2.68 6.75
CA VAL A 43 1.80 2.35 7.67
C VAL A 43 2.43 3.64 8.19
N PRO A 44 2.32 3.97 9.49
CA PRO A 44 2.90 5.19 10.03
C PRO A 44 4.42 5.08 10.13
N TYR A 45 5.12 6.21 9.98
CA TYR A 45 6.58 6.30 10.16
C TYR A 45 7.07 6.01 11.60
N SER A 46 6.16 5.84 12.56
CA SER A 46 6.51 5.29 13.88
C SER A 46 6.93 3.81 13.82
N VAL A 47 6.70 3.12 12.69
CA VAL A 47 7.22 1.78 12.40
C VAL A 47 8.65 1.93 11.85
N PRO A 48 9.70 1.67 12.65
CA PRO A 48 11.09 1.96 12.27
C PRO A 48 11.55 1.19 11.03
N GLU A 49 10.99 0.00 10.79
CA GLU A 49 11.28 -0.84 9.63
C GLU A 49 10.97 -0.13 8.31
N LEU A 50 10.00 0.79 8.31
CA LEU A 50 9.62 1.56 7.13
C LEU A 50 10.73 2.52 6.68
N SER A 51 11.52 3.05 7.61
CA SER A 51 12.65 3.92 7.29
C SER A 51 13.93 3.15 6.95
N SER A 52 14.10 1.94 7.50
CA SER A 52 15.29 1.11 7.25
C SER A 52 15.17 0.18 6.06
N THR A 53 13.96 -0.09 5.56
CA THR A 53 13.72 -1.07 4.49
C THR A 53 14.49 -0.76 3.20
N LYS A 54 14.92 -1.82 2.52
CA LYS A 54 15.63 -1.78 1.23
C LYS A 54 15.00 -2.67 0.16
N THR A 55 13.96 -3.44 0.49
CA THR A 55 13.40 -4.49 -0.38
C THR A 55 11.94 -4.26 -0.75
N GLY A 56 11.29 -3.27 -0.14
CA GLY A 56 9.87 -2.95 -0.33
C GLY A 56 9.25 -2.37 0.94
N GLY A 57 8.06 -1.79 0.82
CA GLY A 57 7.37 -1.09 1.91
C GLY A 57 7.27 0.41 1.64
N THR A 58 6.05 0.94 1.83
CA THR A 58 5.74 2.36 1.66
C THR A 58 4.79 2.81 2.78
N PRO A 59 4.69 4.12 3.07
CA PRO A 59 3.70 4.63 4.02
C PRO A 59 2.25 4.34 3.59
N TYR A 60 2.01 4.16 2.29
CA TYR A 60 0.68 3.91 1.73
C TYR A 60 0.24 2.45 1.87
N GLY A 61 1.14 1.54 2.25
CA GLY A 61 0.88 0.13 2.43
C GLY A 61 2.13 -0.74 2.20
N PRO A 62 2.08 -2.01 2.63
CA PRO A 62 3.15 -2.98 2.36
C PRO A 62 3.39 -3.14 0.86
N SER A 63 4.65 -3.22 0.46
CA SER A 63 5.01 -3.57 -0.92
C SER A 63 6.19 -4.54 -0.97
N HIS A 64 6.30 -5.27 -2.06
CA HIS A 64 7.44 -6.13 -2.36
C HIS A 64 8.07 -5.77 -3.71
N VAL A 65 9.40 -5.82 -3.79
CA VAL A 65 10.14 -5.69 -5.06
C VAL A 65 10.65 -7.07 -5.45
N ALA A 66 9.93 -7.74 -6.34
CA ALA A 66 10.19 -9.13 -6.72
C ALA A 66 11.45 -9.29 -7.60
N GLY A 67 11.83 -8.22 -8.31
CA GLY A 67 12.96 -8.25 -9.25
C GLY A 67 12.79 -9.27 -10.37
N GLU A 68 13.87 -9.58 -11.09
CA GLU A 68 13.86 -10.59 -12.16
C GLU A 68 13.75 -12.02 -11.64
N SER A 69 14.20 -12.26 -10.41
CA SER A 69 14.19 -13.60 -9.80
C SER A 69 12.84 -14.00 -9.19
N ASN A 70 11.88 -13.07 -9.09
CA ASN A 70 10.58 -13.26 -8.44
C ASN A 70 10.69 -13.98 -7.08
N LYS A 71 11.64 -13.51 -6.25
CA LYS A 71 11.89 -14.02 -4.90
C LYS A 71 11.42 -13.03 -3.85
#